data_AF-A0A0C3K7C5-F1
#
_entry.id   AF-A0A0C3K7C5-F1
#
_cell.length_a   1.000
_cell.length_b   1.000
_cell.length_c   1.000
_cell.angle_alpha   90.00
_cell.angle_beta   90.00
_cell.angle_gamma   90.00
#
_symmetry.space_group_name_H-M   'P 1'
#
loop_
_entity.id
_entity.type
_entity.pdbx_description
1 polymer ?
#
loop_
_entity_poly.entity_id
_entity_poly.type
_entity_poly.pdbx_seq_one_letter_code
_entity_poly.pdbx_strand_id
1 'polypeptide(L)'
;MNSCQACNCAKNALTLAIELGIPSLPGLIAQFIFEQLHPDSTMLITSHHVTPFTGHVKIFHSATATFIAPSDPSGIGSMWHKYIRAMPSWHQGSGWYDCVFVSTDDTKEGMLGMDIAQVLCLFSFVHTNGQTFLCTLIHWFD
;
A
#
# COMPACT_ATOMS: atom_id res chain seq x y z
N MET A 1 11.08 -22.75 26.16
CA MET A 1 11.41 -22.90 24.73
C MET A 1 10.13 -23.27 24.01
N ASN A 2 9.54 -22.33 23.26
CA ASN A 2 8.53 -22.63 22.24
C ASN A 2 8.74 -21.59 21.15
N SER A 3 9.07 -22.09 19.97
CA SER A 3 9.49 -21.38 18.78
C SER A 3 8.55 -20.24 18.44
N CYS A 4 9.10 -19.02 18.30
CA CYS A 4 8.53 -18.02 17.41
C CYS A 4 8.43 -18.67 16.03
N GLN A 5 7.22 -19.03 15.63
CA GLN A 5 6.96 -19.46 14.28
C GLN A 5 7.37 -18.30 13.38
N ALA A 6 8.48 -18.47 12.66
CA ALA A 6 8.91 -17.51 11.66
C ALA A 6 7.69 -17.21 10.79
N CYS A 7 7.26 -15.95 10.77
CA CYS A 7 6.19 -15.52 9.88
C CYS A 7 6.61 -15.96 8.48
N ASN A 8 5.92 -16.94 7.90
CA ASN A 8 5.99 -17.20 6.47
C ASN A 8 5.38 -15.96 5.82
N CYS A 9 6.15 -14.88 5.70
CA CYS A 9 5.72 -13.71 4.95
C CYS A 9 5.68 -14.11 3.49
N ALA A 10 4.57 -13.86 2.80
CA ALA A 10 4.46 -14.06 1.39
C ALA A 10 5.68 -13.50 0.64
N LYS A 11 6.20 -14.31 -0.27
CA LYS A 11 7.40 -13.99 -1.06
C LYS A 11 7.04 -13.56 -2.48
N ASN A 12 5.83 -13.84 -2.93
CA ASN A 12 5.33 -13.43 -4.23
C ASN A 12 3.87 -12.99 -4.14
N ALA A 13 3.40 -12.33 -5.20
CA ALA A 13 2.05 -11.77 -5.26
C ALA A 13 0.94 -12.83 -5.12
N LEU A 14 1.15 -14.06 -5.59
CA LEU A 14 0.17 -15.14 -5.45
C LEU A 14 0.03 -15.57 -3.99
N THR A 15 1.14 -15.79 -3.28
CA THR A 15 1.11 -16.12 -1.85
C THR A 15 0.54 -14.98 -1.02
N LEU A 16 0.82 -13.72 -1.41
CA LEU A 16 0.28 -12.55 -0.73
C LEU A 16 -1.24 -12.44 -0.91
N ALA A 17 -1.74 -12.74 -2.12
CA ALA A 17 -3.17 -12.78 -2.40
C ALA A 17 -3.92 -13.78 -1.50
N ILE A 18 -3.32 -14.96 -1.28
CA ILE A 18 -3.88 -15.98 -0.40
C ILE A 18 -3.84 -15.52 1.06
N GLU A 19 -2.70 -15.01 1.53
CA GLU A 19 -2.53 -14.53 2.91
C GLU A 19 -3.49 -13.39 3.27
N LEU A 20 -3.76 -12.49 2.33
CA LEU A 20 -4.69 -11.38 2.52
C LEU A 20 -6.16 -11.75 2.26
N GLY A 21 -6.44 -12.93 1.68
CA GLY A 21 -7.79 -13.30 1.25
C GLY A 21 -8.30 -12.48 0.05
N ILE A 22 -7.40 -11.94 -0.78
CA ILE A 22 -7.72 -11.07 -1.92
C ILE A 22 -7.20 -11.73 -3.20
N PRO A 23 -7.99 -12.65 -3.82
CA PRO A 23 -7.53 -13.41 -4.98
C PRO A 23 -7.29 -12.55 -6.23
N SER A 24 -7.87 -11.35 -6.29
CA SER A 24 -7.69 -10.38 -7.38
C SER A 24 -6.39 -9.58 -7.30
N LEU A 25 -5.64 -9.65 -6.19
CA LEU A 25 -4.43 -8.85 -5.97
C LEU A 25 -3.40 -8.95 -7.12
N PRO A 26 -3.08 -10.13 -7.69
CA PRO A 26 -2.17 -10.24 -8.82
C PRO A 26 -2.63 -9.44 -10.05
N GLY A 27 -3.95 -9.38 -10.28
CA GLY A 27 -4.56 -8.58 -11.34
C GLY A 27 -4.50 -7.09 -11.04
N LEU A 28 -4.76 -6.68 -9.79
CA LEU A 28 -4.63 -5.29 -9.35
C LEU A 28 -3.19 -4.77 -9.50
N ILE A 29 -2.19 -5.58 -9.15
CA ILE A 29 -0.78 -5.21 -9.34
C ILE A 29 -0.46 -5.08 -10.84
N ALA A 30 -0.96 -5.99 -11.68
CA ALA A 30 -0.75 -5.94 -13.11
C ALA A 30 -1.38 -4.69 -13.75
N GLN A 31 -2.61 -4.34 -13.33
CA GLN A 31 -3.29 -3.12 -13.73
C GLN A 31 -2.52 -1.87 -13.28
N PHE A 32 -2.08 -1.83 -12.02
CA PHE A 32 -1.24 -0.75 -11.50
C PHE A 32 0.03 -0.56 -12.33
N ILE A 33 0.77 -1.64 -12.64
CA ILE A 33 1.97 -1.57 -13.48
C ILE A 33 1.62 -0.98 -14.85
N PHE A 34 0.51 -1.41 -15.46
CA PHE A 34 0.09 -0.89 -16.75
C PHE A 34 -0.17 0.63 -16.70
N GLU A 35 -0.91 1.10 -15.70
CA GLU A 35 -1.22 2.52 -15.48
C GLU A 35 0.04 3.35 -15.25
N GLN A 36 1.01 2.83 -14.48
CA GLN A 36 2.29 3.53 -14.24
C GLN A 36 3.18 3.64 -15.48
N LEU A 37 3.11 2.64 -16.39
CA LEU A 37 3.93 2.62 -17.61
C LEU A 37 3.30 3.37 -18.78
N HIS A 38 1.98 3.65 -18.73
CA HIS A 38 1.23 4.28 -19.82
C HIS A 38 0.30 5.38 -19.30
N PRO A 39 0.83 6.47 -18.71
CA PRO A 39 0.03 7.53 -18.09
C PRO A 39 -0.92 8.24 -19.07
N ASP A 40 -0.56 8.31 -20.36
CA ASP A 40 -1.37 8.98 -21.40
C ASP A 40 -2.41 8.05 -22.05
N SER A 41 -2.46 6.77 -21.65
CA SER A 41 -3.37 5.79 -22.24
C SER A 41 -4.80 6.06 -21.76
N THR A 42 -5.70 6.35 -22.71
CA THR A 42 -7.14 6.46 -22.45
C THR A 42 -7.83 5.08 -22.35
N MET A 43 -7.08 3.98 -22.53
CA MET A 43 -7.65 2.64 -22.40
C MET A 43 -7.87 2.28 -20.93
N LEU A 44 -9.14 2.12 -20.55
CA LEU A 44 -9.52 1.45 -19.31
C LEU A 44 -9.25 -0.04 -19.43
N ILE A 45 -8.09 -0.49 -18.95
CA ILE A 45 -7.76 -1.90 -18.97
C ILE A 45 -8.43 -2.59 -17.78
N THR A 46 -9.48 -3.36 -18.05
CA THR A 46 -10.05 -4.24 -17.03
C THR A 46 -9.04 -5.35 -16.67
N SER A 47 -9.07 -5.83 -15.43
CA SER A 47 -8.19 -6.91 -14.93
C SER A 47 -8.13 -8.17 -15.81
N HIS A 48 -9.08 -8.38 -16.74
CA HIS A 48 -9.11 -9.52 -17.65
C HIS A 48 -8.16 -9.41 -18.86
N HIS A 49 -7.66 -8.20 -19.16
CA HIS A 49 -6.82 -7.94 -20.32
C HIS A 49 -5.31 -7.93 -20.01
N VAL A 50 -4.92 -8.00 -18.73
CA VAL A 50 -3.51 -8.02 -18.32
C VAL A 50 -3.18 -9.36 -17.68
N THR A 51 -2.03 -9.92 -18.06
CA THR A 51 -1.47 -11.10 -17.41
C THR A 51 -1.23 -10.80 -15.92
N PRO A 52 -1.77 -11.61 -14.98
CA PRO A 52 -1.59 -11.39 -13.55
C PRO A 52 -0.11 -11.33 -13.15
N PHE A 53 0.23 -10.43 -12.24
CA PHE A 53 1.59 -10.31 -11.73
C PHE A 53 1.88 -11.44 -10.73
N THR A 54 2.88 -12.27 -11.02
CA THR A 54 3.29 -13.39 -10.16
C THR A 54 4.69 -13.20 -9.55
N GLY A 55 5.28 -12.01 -9.69
CA GLY A 55 6.64 -11.72 -9.29
C GLY A 55 6.84 -11.69 -7.77
N HIS A 56 8.11 -11.60 -7.37
CA HIS A 56 8.50 -11.51 -5.97
C HIS A 56 8.07 -10.16 -5.37
N VAL A 57 7.62 -10.19 -4.12
CA VAL A 57 7.26 -9.00 -3.35
C VAL A 57 8.02 -8.98 -2.04
N LYS A 58 8.31 -7.79 -1.53
CA LYS A 58 8.85 -7.57 -0.19
C LYS A 58 7.79 -6.83 0.62
N ILE A 59 7.41 -7.38 1.76
CA ILE A 59 6.34 -6.85 2.61
C ILE A 59 6.93 -5.98 3.71
N PHE A 60 6.23 -4.91 4.06
CA PHE A 60 6.52 -4.03 5.17
C PHE A 60 5.30 -3.97 6.10
N HIS A 61 5.54 -3.95 7.41
CA HIS A 61 4.46 -3.88 8.41
C HIS A 61 4.15 -2.45 8.85
N SER A 62 4.98 -1.50 8.43
CA SER A 62 4.78 -0.09 8.69
C SER A 62 5.51 0.78 7.68
N ALA A 63 4.98 1.97 7.45
CA ALA A 63 5.65 3.09 6.79
C ALA A 63 5.76 4.26 7.77
N THR A 64 6.70 5.17 7.53
CA THR A 64 6.81 6.42 8.29
C THR A 64 6.52 7.58 7.36
N ALA A 65 5.54 8.41 7.71
CA ALA A 65 5.24 9.65 7.04
C ALA A 65 5.81 10.80 7.87
N THR A 66 6.55 11.70 7.23
CA THR A 66 7.16 12.81 7.92
C THR A 66 6.67 14.13 7.34
N PHE A 67 6.10 15.01 8.17
CA PHE A 67 5.45 16.24 7.72
C PHE A 67 5.60 17.39 8.74
N ILE A 68 5.34 18.62 8.30
CA ILE A 68 5.30 19.81 9.17
C ILE A 68 3.84 20.23 9.28
N ALA A 69 3.30 20.26 10.50
CA ALA A 69 1.93 20.71 10.76
C ALA A 69 1.93 22.23 11.03
N PRO A 70 1.25 23.05 10.21
CA PRO A 70 1.24 24.51 10.40
C PRO A 70 0.59 24.96 11.70
N SER A 71 -0.26 24.11 12.30
CA SER A 71 -1.11 24.41 13.45
C SER A 71 -0.46 24.13 14.81
N ASP A 72 0.73 23.53 14.85
CA ASP A 72 1.41 23.25 16.11
C ASP A 72 2.54 24.27 16.36
N PRO A 73 2.44 25.14 17.40
CA PRO A 73 3.45 26.16 17.69
C PRO A 73 4.75 25.59 18.30
N SER A 74 5.10 24.34 18.01
CA SER A 74 6.32 23.66 18.46
C SER A 74 7.60 24.17 17.77
N GLY A 75 7.83 25.49 17.76
CA GLY A 75 9.11 26.10 17.39
C GLY A 75 9.59 25.91 15.95
N ILE A 76 10.61 26.68 15.58
CA ILE A 76 11.29 26.62 14.28
C ILE A 76 11.86 25.22 14.07
N GLY A 77 11.31 24.48 13.09
CA GLY A 77 11.88 23.21 12.61
C GLY A 77 11.27 21.92 13.18
N SER A 78 10.10 21.94 13.83
CA SER A 78 9.48 20.69 14.30
C SER A 78 8.89 19.86 13.16
N MET A 79 9.56 18.74 12.89
CA MET A 79 9.19 17.75 11.89
C MET A 79 8.49 16.57 12.58
N TRP A 80 7.22 16.35 12.25
CA TRP A 80 6.39 15.28 12.82
C TRP A 80 6.62 13.98 12.06
N HIS A 81 6.74 12.88 12.81
CA HIS A 81 6.81 11.52 12.26
C HIS A 81 5.55 10.76 12.67
N LYS A 82 4.80 10.28 11.69
CA LYS A 82 3.65 9.40 11.89
C LYS A 82 3.97 8.02 11.33
N TYR A 83 3.82 7.00 12.18
CA TYR A 83 3.88 5.62 11.75
C TYR A 83 2.52 5.20 11.21
N ILE A 84 2.50 4.66 10.00
CA ILE A 84 1.34 4.03 9.37
C ILE A 84 1.57 2.53 9.45
N ARG A 85 0.65 1.79 10.07
CA ARG A 85 0.79 0.35 10.35
C ARG A 85 -0.15 -0.48 9.50
N ALA A 86 0.39 -1.61 9.02
CA ALA A 86 -0.33 -2.67 8.34
C ALA A 86 0.18 -4.02 8.86
N MET A 87 -0.23 -4.33 10.09
CA MET A 87 0.25 -5.49 10.84
C MET A 87 -0.81 -6.59 10.79
N PRO A 88 -0.55 -7.74 10.14
CA PRO A 88 -1.53 -8.83 10.06
C PRO A 88 -1.78 -9.53 11.40
N SER A 89 -0.87 -9.39 12.38
CA SER A 89 -1.12 -9.80 13.76
C SER A 89 -0.49 -8.80 14.73
N TRP A 90 -1.21 -8.47 15.80
CA TRP A 90 -0.74 -7.58 16.86
C TRP A 90 -1.01 -8.20 18.23
N HIS A 91 0.03 -8.34 19.06
CA HIS A 91 -0.04 -9.02 20.37
C HIS A 91 -0.76 -10.38 20.35
N GLN A 92 -0.52 -11.21 19.33
CA GLN A 92 -1.21 -12.50 19.10
C GLN A 92 -2.74 -12.39 18.91
N GLY A 93 -3.24 -11.17 18.70
CA GLY A 93 -4.63 -10.88 18.39
C GLY A 93 -4.83 -10.52 16.92
N SER A 94 -5.92 -9.83 16.65
CA SER A 94 -6.29 -9.34 15.32
C SER A 94 -5.22 -8.43 14.72
N GLY A 95 -5.24 -8.32 13.40
CA GLY A 95 -4.41 -7.35 12.69
C GLY A 95 -4.72 -5.90 13.11
N TRP A 96 -3.71 -5.04 12.97
CA TRP A 96 -3.82 -3.59 13.15
C TRP A 96 -3.52 -2.92 11.82
N TYR A 97 -4.54 -2.25 11.28
CA TYR A 97 -4.50 -1.55 9.99
C TYR A 97 -4.92 -0.10 10.16
N ASP A 98 -3.98 0.82 9.94
CA ASP A 98 -4.23 2.26 10.08
C ASP A 98 -5.00 2.82 8.89
N CYS A 99 -5.78 3.88 9.14
CA CYS A 99 -6.42 4.66 8.10
C CYS A 99 -5.54 5.83 7.66
N VAL A 100 -5.60 6.16 6.38
CA VAL A 100 -4.85 7.23 5.72
C VAL A 100 -5.77 8.09 4.89
N PHE A 101 -5.39 9.36 4.71
CA PHE A 101 -5.94 10.20 3.66
C PHE A 101 -5.18 9.94 2.38
N VAL A 102 -5.91 9.77 1.28
CA VAL A 102 -5.36 9.56 -0.06
C VAL A 102 -5.84 10.71 -0.93
N SER A 103 -4.91 11.40 -1.60
CA SER A 103 -5.25 12.44 -2.56
C SER A 103 -5.90 11.80 -3.80
N THR A 104 -7.16 12.13 -4.05
CA THR A 104 -7.95 11.61 -5.18
C THR A 104 -8.27 12.69 -6.22
N ASP A 105 -8.17 13.96 -5.82
CA ASP A 105 -8.37 15.12 -6.71
C ASP A 105 -7.38 16.22 -6.34
N ASP A 106 -6.36 16.40 -7.18
CA ASP A 106 -5.30 17.39 -6.98
C ASP A 106 -5.72 18.82 -7.31
N THR A 107 -6.92 19.02 -7.87
CA THR A 107 -7.47 20.35 -8.17
C THR A 107 -8.18 20.99 -6.97
N LYS A 108 -8.46 20.21 -5.92
CA LYS A 108 -9.15 20.66 -4.71
C LYS A 108 -8.18 20.90 -3.56
N GLU A 109 -8.48 21.90 -2.75
CA GLU A 109 -7.63 22.28 -1.62
C GLU A 109 -7.85 21.39 -0.39
N GLY A 110 -6.75 21.01 0.26
CA GLY A 110 -6.74 20.34 1.55
C GLY A 110 -7.52 19.03 1.54
N MET A 111 -8.35 18.83 2.57
CA MET A 111 -9.13 17.59 2.74
C MET A 111 -10.26 17.43 1.70
N LEU A 112 -10.60 18.46 0.92
CA LEU A 112 -11.65 18.36 -0.10
C LEU A 112 -11.24 17.51 -1.31
N GLY A 113 -9.93 17.36 -1.54
CA GLY A 113 -9.35 16.52 -2.59
C GLY A 113 -8.89 15.16 -2.09
N MET A 114 -9.28 14.76 -0.88
CA MET A 114 -8.80 13.55 -0.23
C MET A 114 -9.93 12.64 0.20
N ASP A 115 -9.74 11.35 -0.02
CA ASP A 115 -10.60 10.29 0.50
C ASP A 115 -9.90 9.51 1.62
N ILE A 116 -10.68 8.82 2.43
CA ILE A 116 -10.16 8.00 3.53
C ILE A 116 -10.09 6.55 3.08
N ALA A 117 -8.98 5.89 3.36
CA ALA A 117 -8.79 4.48 3.09
C ALA A 117 -8.09 3.78 4.26
N GLN A 118 -8.37 2.51 4.48
CA GLN A 118 -7.62 1.66 5.40
C GLN A 118 -6.47 0.96 4.67
N VAL A 119 -5.26 1.02 5.23
CA VAL A 119 -4.10 0.34 4.68
C VAL A 119 -4.11 -1.13 5.06
N LEU A 120 -4.27 -2.02 4.08
CA LEU A 120 -4.28 -3.48 4.29
C LEU A 120 -2.88 -4.10 4.19
N CYS A 121 -2.03 -3.58 3.31
CA CYS A 121 -0.68 -4.11 3.11
C CYS A 121 0.25 -3.06 2.53
N LEU A 122 1.51 -3.04 2.98
CA LEU A 122 2.59 -2.27 2.38
C LEU A 122 3.58 -3.25 1.77
N PHE A 123 3.91 -3.09 0.49
CA PHE A 123 4.86 -3.98 -0.18
C PHE A 123 5.62 -3.26 -1.29
N SER A 124 6.70 -3.87 -1.73
CA SER A 124 7.45 -3.41 -2.90
C SER A 124 7.78 -4.56 -3.83
N PHE A 125 7.96 -4.27 -5.11
CA PHE A 125 8.49 -5.22 -6.08
C PHE A 125 9.38 -4.51 -7.09
N VAL A 126 10.25 -5.28 -7.74
CA VAL A 126 11.09 -4.80 -8.84
C VAL A 126 10.47 -5.28 -10.14
N HIS A 127 10.18 -4.34 -11.05
CA HIS A 127 9.67 -4.62 -12.37
C HIS A 127 10.80 -5.04 -13.33
N THR A 128 10.47 -5.64 -14.48
CA THR A 128 11.45 -6.21 -15.42
C THR A 128 12.41 -5.19 -16.00
N ASN A 129 12.04 -3.90 -16.03
CA ASN A 129 12.90 -2.78 -16.42
C ASN A 129 13.87 -2.32 -15.29
N GLY A 130 13.89 -2.99 -14.13
CA GLY A 130 14.70 -2.63 -12.97
C GLY A 130 14.09 -1.58 -12.05
N GLN A 131 12.94 -0.99 -12.41
CA GLN A 131 12.24 -0.01 -11.58
C GLN A 131 11.66 -0.67 -10.33
N THR A 132 11.88 -0.06 -9.16
CA THR A 132 11.25 -0.49 -7.90
C THR A 132 9.96 0.29 -7.69
N PHE A 133 8.86 -0.43 -7.49
CA PHE A 133 7.58 0.15 -7.09
C PHE A 133 7.37 -0.07 -5.60
N LEU A 134 7.02 1.01 -4.89
CA LEU A 134 6.52 0.96 -3.52
C LEU A 134 5.00 1.08 -3.60
N CYS A 135 4.30 0.10 -3.04
CA CYS A 135 2.86 -0.05 -3.19
C CYS A 135 2.19 -0.16 -1.83
N THR A 136 1.00 0.43 -1.77
CA THR A 136 0.09 0.31 -0.63
C THR A 136 -1.20 -0.30 -1.15
N LEU A 137 -1.61 -1.43 -0.60
CA LEU A 137 -2.94 -1.97 -0.81
C LEU A 137 -3.88 -1.32 0.19
N ILE A 138 -4.96 -0.72 -0.31
CA ILE A 138 -5.93 0.00 0.50
C ILE A 138 -7.35 -0.56 0.31
N HIS A 139 -8.19 -0.34 1.32
CA HIS A 139 -9.63 -0.51 1.27
C HIS A 139 -10.27 0.87 1.42
N TRP A 140 -11.03 1.30 0.42
CA TRP A 140 -11.80 2.54 0.48
C TRP A 140 -12.99 2.37 1.43
N PHE A 141 -13.36 3.45 2.14
CA PHE A 141 -14.64 3.50 2.83
C PHE A 141 -15.69 4.03 1.86
N ASP A 142 -16.81 3.31 1.72
CA ASP A 142 -17.98 3.73 0.91
C ASP A 142 -18.79 4.86 1.58
#